data_AF-A0A0K2RN83-F1
#
_entry.id   AF-A0A0K2RN83-F1
#
_cell.length_a   1.000
_cell.length_b   1.000
_cell.length_c   1.000
_cell.angle_alpha   90.00
_cell.angle_beta   90.00
_cell.angle_gamma   90.00
#
_symmetry.space_group_name_H-M   'P 1'
#
loop_
_entity.id
_entity.type
_entity.pdbx_description
1 polymer ?
#
loop_
_entity_poly.entity_id
_entity_poly.type
_entity_poly.pdbx_seq_one_letter_code
_entity_poly.pdbx_strand_id
1 'polypeptide(L)'
;MEQLPDPLSPLFADLIDGSVTRSLKALMNEAVGSEVVRDGDVGLPTINGYAYYYYRTAAMWRVMGKVGPAVVALARGKAHMGLAGWREFSHPRYKQVLEDWSAKSLGELSGEELLAGVRTLLDAGTVYYTAVESVIPIAATSEISFRAYYDKLIRRAGDPSAETFLLGYDSEPIRAEKSLYDLAAWAREVEGLAPAILNQPTAALAESQRNWLPPAGMDPALWQQWRPRFQAHLDRFGHAVYNLDFASPVPADDPSALLDTVKFYLRGQGNDPHERQRLSSARREDQTERILARLGRTRLGRSRRAPFIRLLRWAQKSAPIREDALADVGLAWPLIRRMLLELGQRLVYSGVVARPADVFWLRQQELQSAVEFGLAAPQPPGSTEPPAPWPWQLPGRRAPSAPTSSTSARCFGVARPRRPRRNCCRRPVG
;
A
#
# COMPACT_ATOMS: atom_id res chain seq x y z
N MET A 1 13.21 -1.96 4.82
CA MET A 1 12.53 -1.11 3.80
C MET A 1 11.29 -0.51 4.43
N GLU A 2 10.89 0.71 4.07
CA GLU A 2 9.75 1.40 4.71
C GLU A 2 8.44 0.60 4.61
N GLN A 3 8.22 -0.12 3.50
CA GLN A 3 7.01 -0.94 3.28
C GLN A 3 7.21 -2.45 3.51
N LEU A 4 8.32 -2.87 4.14
CA LEU A 4 8.53 -4.26 4.60
C LEU A 4 9.08 -4.21 6.04
N PRO A 5 8.27 -3.79 7.02
CA PRO A 5 8.72 -3.61 8.41
C PRO A 5 8.77 -4.94 9.21
N ASP A 6 8.05 -5.97 8.75
CA ASP A 6 7.85 -7.24 9.45
C ASP A 6 8.61 -8.40 8.79
N PRO A 7 8.77 -9.54 9.49
CA PRO A 7 9.26 -10.77 8.86
C PRO A 7 8.37 -11.19 7.69
N LEU A 8 9.00 -11.56 6.57
CA LEU A 8 8.34 -11.98 5.34
C LEU A 8 7.75 -13.38 5.47
N SER A 9 6.59 -13.56 4.86
CA SER A 9 6.00 -14.85 4.58
C SER A 9 6.91 -15.65 3.63
N PRO A 10 7.07 -16.97 3.83
CA PRO A 10 7.94 -17.81 3.00
C PRO A 10 7.71 -17.67 1.50
N LEU A 11 6.45 -17.65 1.05
CA LEU A 11 6.15 -17.55 -0.37
C LEU A 11 6.56 -16.20 -0.93
N PHE A 12 6.30 -15.12 -0.20
CA PHE A 12 6.69 -13.78 -0.63
C PHE A 12 8.21 -13.64 -0.68
N ALA A 13 8.92 -14.11 0.35
CA ALA A 13 10.38 -14.08 0.43
C ALA A 13 11.05 -14.76 -0.77
N ASP A 14 10.53 -15.93 -1.18
CA ASP A 14 11.08 -16.68 -2.31
C ASP A 14 10.79 -15.97 -3.66
N LEU A 15 9.62 -15.34 -3.81
CA LEU A 15 9.20 -14.71 -5.07
C LEU A 15 9.78 -13.29 -5.26
N ILE A 16 9.89 -12.50 -4.20
CA ILE A 16 10.22 -11.07 -4.29
C ILE A 16 11.69 -10.81 -4.67
N ASP A 17 12.63 -11.65 -4.22
CA ASP A 17 14.07 -11.44 -4.45
C ASP A 17 14.42 -11.44 -5.94
N GLY A 18 13.99 -12.47 -6.66
CA GLY A 18 14.22 -12.56 -8.09
C GLY A 18 13.58 -11.40 -8.87
N SER A 19 12.38 -10.99 -8.43
CA SER A 19 11.62 -9.89 -9.03
C SER A 19 12.36 -8.54 -8.88
N VAL A 20 12.76 -8.19 -7.66
CA VAL A 20 13.49 -6.97 -7.34
C VAL A 20 14.87 -6.96 -8.00
N THR A 21 15.57 -8.09 -7.99
CA THR A 21 16.89 -8.24 -8.64
C THR A 21 16.81 -7.94 -10.14
N ARG A 22 15.83 -8.52 -10.85
CA ARG A 22 15.62 -8.26 -12.28
C ARG A 22 15.28 -6.79 -12.54
N SER A 23 14.40 -6.22 -11.72
CA SER A 23 13.98 -4.82 -11.85
C SER A 23 15.15 -3.84 -11.65
N LEU A 24 15.90 -3.96 -10.54
CA LEU A 24 17.05 -3.10 -10.26
C LEU A 24 18.13 -3.21 -11.33
N LYS A 25 18.42 -4.43 -11.79
CA LYS A 25 19.41 -4.66 -12.87
C LYS A 25 18.96 -4.00 -14.17
N ALA A 26 17.69 -4.14 -14.55
CA ALA A 26 17.14 -3.51 -15.76
C ALA A 26 17.25 -1.98 -15.67
N LEU A 27 16.78 -1.40 -14.57
CA LEU A 27 16.81 0.04 -14.32
C LEU A 27 18.23 0.61 -14.40
N MET A 28 19.18 -0.01 -13.69
CA MET A 28 20.56 0.46 -13.64
C MET A 28 21.23 0.32 -15.01
N ASN A 29 21.07 -0.81 -15.71
CA ASN A 29 21.67 -0.98 -17.03
C ASN A 29 21.08 -0.03 -18.07
N GLU A 30 19.80 0.31 -17.98
CA GLU A 30 19.18 1.29 -18.87
C GLU A 30 19.65 2.72 -18.57
N ALA A 31 19.91 3.05 -17.30
CA ALA A 31 20.35 4.38 -16.87
C ALA A 31 21.85 4.65 -17.07
N VAL A 32 22.73 3.67 -16.80
CA VAL A 32 24.21 3.85 -16.81
C VAL A 32 24.95 3.06 -17.89
N GLY A 33 24.22 2.26 -18.68
CA GLY A 33 24.75 1.45 -19.79
C GLY A 33 24.73 -0.05 -19.48
N SER A 34 24.68 -0.86 -20.54
CA SER A 34 24.64 -2.32 -20.44
C SER A 34 25.86 -2.88 -19.69
N GLU A 35 25.63 -3.94 -18.91
CA GLU A 35 26.62 -4.69 -18.12
C GLU A 35 27.31 -3.94 -16.96
N VAL A 36 26.82 -2.76 -16.59
CA VAL A 36 27.31 -2.07 -15.38
C VAL A 36 26.92 -2.85 -14.12
N VAL A 37 25.73 -3.47 -14.12
CA VAL A 37 25.27 -4.37 -13.05
C VAL A 37 25.12 -5.79 -13.62
N ARG A 38 25.90 -6.72 -13.06
CA ARG A 38 25.97 -8.14 -13.45
C ARG A 38 25.15 -9.01 -12.50
N ASP A 39 25.03 -10.30 -12.82
CA ASP A 39 24.35 -11.25 -11.96
C ASP A 39 25.07 -11.40 -10.61
N GLY A 40 24.29 -11.38 -9.53
CA GLY A 40 24.82 -11.41 -8.16
C GLY A 40 25.48 -10.11 -7.68
N ASP A 41 25.31 -9.00 -8.41
CA ASP A 41 25.71 -7.66 -7.95
C ASP A 41 24.64 -6.95 -7.14
N VAL A 42 23.37 -7.28 -7.37
CA VAL A 42 22.21 -6.75 -6.65
C VAL A 42 21.32 -7.89 -6.21
N GLY A 43 20.61 -7.68 -5.11
CA GLY A 43 19.66 -8.66 -4.58
C GLY A 43 18.80 -8.09 -3.47
N LEU A 44 17.80 -8.86 -3.08
CA LEU A 44 16.99 -8.63 -1.91
C LEU A 44 16.95 -9.88 -1.02
N PRO A 45 18.11 -10.32 -0.47
CA PRO A 45 18.15 -11.47 0.40
C PRO A 45 17.28 -11.29 1.66
N THR A 46 16.65 -12.39 2.06
CA THR A 46 15.94 -12.48 3.33
C THR A 46 16.86 -13.06 4.40
N ILE A 47 17.14 -12.29 5.46
CA ILE A 47 17.99 -12.69 6.59
C ILE A 47 17.16 -12.62 7.87
N ASN A 48 17.03 -13.73 8.60
CA ASN A 48 16.18 -13.84 9.80
C ASN A 48 14.72 -13.41 9.56
N GLY A 49 14.20 -13.66 8.35
CA GLY A 49 12.86 -13.26 7.94
C GLY A 49 12.75 -11.83 7.41
N TYR A 50 13.79 -10.99 7.49
CA TYR A 50 13.73 -9.60 7.01
C TYR A 50 14.45 -9.42 5.68
N ALA A 51 13.87 -8.61 4.79
CA ALA A 51 14.48 -8.27 3.51
C ALA A 51 15.55 -7.16 3.64
N TYR A 52 16.70 -7.39 3.01
CA TYR A 52 17.80 -6.44 2.96
C TYR A 52 18.20 -6.17 1.52
N TYR A 53 18.35 -4.91 1.14
CA TYR A 53 18.99 -4.59 -0.13
C TYR A 53 20.47 -4.98 -0.08
N TYR A 54 20.86 -5.82 -1.02
CA TYR A 54 22.25 -6.21 -1.23
C TYR A 54 22.78 -5.52 -2.48
N TYR A 55 23.92 -4.83 -2.32
CA TYR A 55 24.68 -4.24 -3.42
C TYR A 55 26.15 -4.64 -3.27
N ARG A 56 26.73 -5.23 -4.31
CA ARG A 56 28.16 -5.52 -4.35
C ARG A 56 28.94 -4.20 -4.46
N THR A 57 29.94 -4.00 -3.59
CA THR A 57 30.78 -2.79 -3.59
C THR A 57 31.39 -2.49 -4.96
N ALA A 58 31.87 -3.51 -5.67
CA ALA A 58 32.43 -3.36 -7.02
C ALA A 58 31.39 -2.91 -8.07
N ALA A 59 30.12 -3.29 -7.92
CA ALA A 59 29.04 -2.79 -8.75
C ALA A 59 28.77 -1.31 -8.45
N MET A 60 28.73 -0.94 -7.16
CA MET A 60 28.54 0.45 -6.77
C MET A 60 29.64 1.37 -7.29
N TRP A 61 30.90 0.93 -7.30
CA TRP A 61 31.98 1.70 -7.90
C TRP A 61 31.81 1.91 -9.42
N ARG A 62 31.34 0.88 -10.15
CA ARG A 62 31.06 1.01 -11.59
C ARG A 62 29.90 1.98 -11.86
N VAL A 63 28.84 1.90 -11.08
CA VAL A 63 27.70 2.85 -11.14
C VAL A 63 28.19 4.27 -10.80
N MET A 64 29.00 4.44 -9.76
CA MET A 64 29.55 5.73 -9.34
C MET A 64 30.41 6.36 -10.45
N GLY A 65 31.20 5.55 -11.17
CA GLY A 65 31.96 5.99 -12.35
C GLY A 65 31.08 6.47 -13.52
N LYS A 66 29.76 6.25 -13.48
CA LYS A 66 28.78 6.62 -14.51
C LYS A 66 27.70 7.60 -13.98
N VAL A 67 27.96 8.29 -12.87
CA VAL A 67 27.01 9.22 -12.23
C VAL A 67 26.55 10.36 -13.16
N GLY A 68 27.42 10.89 -14.01
CA GLY A 68 27.06 11.95 -14.96
C GLY A 68 25.91 11.53 -15.90
N PRO A 69 26.08 10.45 -16.69
CA PRO A 69 25.00 9.87 -17.50
C PRO A 69 23.72 9.56 -16.71
N ALA A 70 23.84 8.98 -15.50
CA ALA A 70 22.68 8.68 -14.65
C ALA A 70 21.87 9.93 -14.26
N VAL A 71 22.56 11.00 -13.84
CA VAL A 71 21.93 12.27 -13.48
C VAL A 71 21.25 12.91 -14.71
N VAL A 72 21.87 12.84 -15.88
CA VAL A 72 21.27 13.31 -17.13
C VAL A 72 20.05 12.47 -17.51
N ALA A 73 20.09 11.16 -17.33
CA ALA A 73 18.96 10.27 -17.61
C ALA A 73 17.78 10.58 -16.69
N LEU A 74 18.02 10.70 -15.38
CA LEU A 74 17.02 11.06 -14.38
C LEU A 74 16.39 12.44 -14.63
N ALA A 75 17.21 13.43 -15.04
CA ALA A 75 16.74 14.79 -15.35
C ALA A 75 15.96 14.88 -16.68
N ARG A 76 16.29 14.05 -17.67
CA ARG A 76 15.64 14.03 -18.99
C ARG A 76 14.52 12.98 -19.11
N GLY A 77 14.26 12.20 -18.06
CA GLY A 77 13.31 11.09 -18.11
C GLY A 77 13.72 9.93 -19.02
N LYS A 78 15.01 9.83 -19.38
CA LYS A 78 15.52 8.65 -20.12
C LYS A 78 15.53 7.44 -19.19
N ALA A 79 15.48 6.24 -19.78
CA ALA A 79 15.42 4.97 -19.05
C ALA A 79 14.14 4.79 -18.21
N HIS A 80 13.04 5.42 -18.61
CA HIS A 80 11.76 5.38 -17.88
C HIS A 80 11.85 5.89 -16.43
N MET A 81 12.88 6.69 -16.13
CA MET A 81 13.16 7.25 -14.82
C MET A 81 12.48 8.60 -14.60
N GLY A 82 12.34 8.95 -13.32
CA GLY A 82 11.82 10.23 -12.88
C GLY A 82 10.35 10.44 -13.25
N LEU A 83 9.88 11.68 -13.10
CA LEU A 83 8.45 11.99 -13.21
C LEU A 83 7.86 11.73 -14.61
N ALA A 84 8.63 11.97 -15.67
CA ALA A 84 8.17 11.75 -17.05
C ALA A 84 8.13 10.24 -17.36
N GLY A 85 9.20 9.50 -17.04
CA GLY A 85 9.26 8.07 -17.28
C GLY A 85 8.22 7.29 -16.49
N TRP A 86 7.98 7.64 -15.22
CA TRP A 86 6.90 7.06 -14.43
C TRP A 86 5.53 7.29 -15.10
N ARG A 87 5.23 8.54 -15.49
CA ARG A 87 3.92 8.92 -16.03
C ARG A 87 3.64 8.35 -17.42
N GLU A 88 4.64 8.34 -18.28
CA GLU A 88 4.49 8.00 -19.70
C GLU A 88 4.73 6.52 -19.97
N PHE A 89 5.41 5.80 -19.07
CA PHE A 89 5.77 4.40 -19.29
C PHE A 89 5.41 3.49 -18.12
N SER A 90 6.01 3.67 -16.94
CA SER A 90 5.93 2.66 -15.87
C SER A 90 4.51 2.52 -15.32
N HIS A 91 3.79 3.64 -15.16
CA HIS A 91 2.40 3.64 -14.68
C HIS A 91 1.41 3.06 -15.70
N PRO A 92 1.37 3.50 -16.98
CA PRO A 92 0.54 2.86 -17.99
C PRO A 92 0.83 1.38 -18.18
N ARG A 93 2.11 0.98 -18.21
CA ARG A 93 2.51 -0.43 -18.35
C ARG A 93 2.00 -1.27 -17.18
N TYR A 94 2.11 -0.76 -15.96
CA TYR A 94 1.63 -1.48 -14.78
C TYR A 94 0.12 -1.68 -14.82
N LYS A 95 -0.63 -0.63 -15.18
CA LYS A 95 -2.09 -0.71 -15.36
C LYS A 95 -2.49 -1.68 -16.46
N GLN A 96 -1.80 -1.67 -17.59
CA GLN A 96 -2.08 -2.59 -18.69
C GLN A 96 -1.94 -4.06 -18.27
N VAL A 97 -0.84 -4.41 -17.57
CA VAL A 97 -0.66 -5.78 -17.06
C VAL A 97 -1.78 -6.16 -16.09
N LEU A 98 -2.21 -5.23 -15.23
CA LEU A 98 -3.32 -5.45 -14.32
C LEU A 98 -4.64 -5.66 -15.07
N GLU A 99 -4.94 -4.83 -16.07
CA GLU A 99 -6.13 -4.93 -16.91
C GLU A 99 -6.20 -6.29 -17.62
N ASP A 100 -5.10 -6.70 -18.26
CA ASP A 100 -4.98 -7.97 -18.99
C ASP A 100 -5.26 -9.19 -18.09
N TRP A 101 -4.79 -9.16 -16.84
CA TRP A 101 -5.03 -10.25 -15.87
C TRP A 101 -6.40 -10.16 -15.19
N SER A 102 -6.91 -8.94 -14.96
CA SER A 102 -8.21 -8.73 -14.35
C SER A 102 -9.38 -9.16 -15.23
N ALA A 103 -9.18 -9.16 -16.56
CA ALA A 103 -10.16 -9.61 -17.54
C ALA A 103 -10.37 -11.14 -17.54
N LYS A 104 -9.47 -11.91 -16.92
CA LYS A 104 -9.54 -13.37 -16.89
C LYS A 104 -10.40 -13.85 -15.72
N SER A 105 -11.22 -14.88 -15.95
CA SER A 105 -11.97 -15.56 -14.88
C SER A 105 -11.02 -16.43 -14.04
N LEU A 106 -10.76 -16.02 -12.80
CA LEU A 106 -9.80 -16.73 -11.93
C LEU A 106 -10.16 -18.21 -11.70
N GLY A 107 -11.46 -18.53 -11.65
CA GLY A 107 -11.93 -19.91 -11.47
C GLY A 107 -11.66 -20.81 -12.67
N GLU A 108 -11.51 -20.23 -13.87
CA GLU A 108 -11.25 -20.97 -15.11
C GLU A 108 -9.75 -21.20 -15.37
N LEU A 109 -8.89 -20.41 -14.73
CA LEU A 109 -7.45 -20.56 -14.84
C LEU A 109 -6.97 -21.84 -14.14
N SER A 110 -6.04 -22.54 -14.75
CA SER A 110 -5.29 -23.63 -14.11
C SER A 110 -4.43 -23.12 -12.96
N GLY A 111 -3.96 -24.04 -12.10
CA GLY A 111 -3.02 -23.68 -11.03
C GLY A 111 -1.73 -23.04 -11.58
N GLU A 112 -1.25 -23.51 -12.73
CA GLU A 112 -0.06 -22.99 -13.40
C GLU A 112 -0.27 -21.56 -13.88
N GLU A 113 -1.42 -21.29 -14.50
CA GLU A 113 -1.77 -19.95 -14.97
C GLU A 113 -1.97 -18.98 -13.81
N LEU A 114 -2.55 -19.40 -12.70
CA LEU A 114 -2.67 -18.57 -11.49
C LEU A 114 -1.31 -18.21 -10.92
N LEU A 115 -0.41 -19.19 -10.77
CA LEU A 115 0.94 -18.95 -10.25
C LEU A 115 1.78 -18.07 -11.21
N ALA A 116 1.63 -18.28 -12.53
CA ALA A 116 2.24 -17.42 -13.54
C ALA A 116 1.69 -15.98 -13.47
N GLY A 117 0.38 -15.82 -13.22
CA GLY A 117 -0.26 -14.52 -13.00
C GLY A 117 0.29 -13.80 -11.78
N VAL A 118 0.42 -14.50 -10.65
CA VAL A 118 1.04 -13.96 -9.43
C VAL A 118 2.46 -13.45 -9.71
N ARG A 119 3.29 -14.27 -10.38
CA ARG A 119 4.67 -13.87 -10.74
C ARG A 119 4.70 -12.65 -11.67
N THR A 120 3.83 -12.63 -12.68
CA THR A 120 3.76 -11.54 -13.66
C THR A 120 3.33 -10.22 -13.01
N LEU A 121 2.30 -10.27 -12.16
CA LEU A 121 1.79 -9.12 -11.42
C LEU A 121 2.80 -8.60 -10.39
N LEU A 122 3.50 -9.51 -9.70
CA LEU A 122 4.57 -9.16 -8.77
C LEU A 122 5.71 -8.46 -9.50
N ASP A 123 6.16 -9.01 -10.64
CA ASP A 123 7.19 -8.42 -11.49
C ASP A 123 6.79 -7.03 -12.02
N ALA A 124 5.53 -6.85 -12.42
CA ALA A 124 5.04 -5.54 -12.81
C ALA A 124 5.04 -4.54 -11.64
N GLY A 125 4.64 -5.00 -10.44
CA GLY A 125 4.68 -4.21 -9.22
C GLY A 125 6.09 -3.80 -8.78
N THR A 126 7.08 -4.70 -8.86
CA THR A 126 8.46 -4.36 -8.50
C THR A 126 9.12 -3.42 -9.51
N VAL A 127 8.84 -3.59 -10.81
CA VAL A 127 9.25 -2.63 -11.85
C VAL A 127 8.64 -1.26 -11.59
N TYR A 128 7.34 -1.22 -11.26
CA TYR A 128 6.67 0.03 -10.91
C TYR A 128 7.30 0.68 -9.66
N TYR A 129 7.47 -0.08 -8.58
CA TYR A 129 8.07 0.40 -7.33
C TYR A 129 9.48 0.96 -7.55
N THR A 130 10.29 0.28 -8.37
CA THR A 130 11.63 0.73 -8.75
C THR A 130 11.58 2.08 -9.50
N ALA A 131 10.57 2.29 -10.35
CA ALA A 131 10.36 3.60 -10.99
C ALA A 131 9.95 4.68 -9.96
N VAL A 132 9.13 4.33 -8.95
CA VAL A 132 8.77 5.25 -7.85
C VAL A 132 10.00 5.66 -7.03
N GLU A 133 10.93 4.74 -6.78
CA GLU A 133 12.20 5.05 -6.11
C GLU A 133 13.02 6.12 -6.87
N SER A 134 12.84 6.28 -8.18
CA SER A 134 13.46 7.36 -8.97
C SER A 134 12.71 8.70 -8.89
N VAL A 135 11.43 8.69 -8.54
CA VAL A 135 10.58 9.88 -8.37
C VAL A 135 10.88 10.59 -7.04
N ILE A 136 11.08 9.82 -5.97
CA ILE A 136 11.28 10.34 -4.62
C ILE A 136 12.46 11.33 -4.54
N PRO A 137 13.67 11.03 -5.07
CA PRO A 137 14.79 11.97 -5.05
C PRO A 137 14.50 13.27 -5.80
N ILE A 138 13.74 13.22 -6.89
CA ILE A 138 13.37 14.42 -7.66
C ILE A 138 12.45 15.31 -6.82
N ALA A 139 11.43 14.72 -6.19
CA ALA A 139 10.53 15.44 -5.30
C ALA A 139 11.28 16.05 -4.12
N ALA A 140 12.11 15.27 -3.43
CA ALA A 140 12.91 15.75 -2.30
C ALA A 140 13.89 16.86 -2.71
N THR A 141 14.59 16.71 -3.84
CA THR A 141 15.54 17.73 -4.33
C THR A 141 14.82 19.03 -4.69
N SER A 142 13.63 18.94 -5.28
CA SER A 142 12.83 20.11 -5.63
C SER A 142 12.40 20.91 -4.41
N GLU A 143 11.93 20.22 -3.37
CA GLU A 143 11.54 20.82 -2.11
C GLU A 143 12.75 21.42 -1.38
N ILE A 144 13.85 20.69 -1.26
CA ILE A 144 15.09 21.18 -0.62
C ILE A 144 15.60 22.44 -1.33
N SER A 145 15.63 22.42 -2.67
CA SER A 145 16.10 23.54 -3.48
C SER A 145 15.21 24.77 -3.32
N PHE A 146 13.89 24.59 -3.36
CA PHE A 146 12.93 25.67 -3.15
C PHE A 146 13.05 26.25 -1.74
N ARG A 147 13.04 25.40 -0.71
CA ARG A 147 13.17 25.80 0.69
C ARG A 147 14.46 26.58 0.92
N ALA A 148 15.60 26.05 0.46
CA ALA A 148 16.90 26.71 0.62
C ALA A 148 16.93 28.09 -0.06
N TYR A 149 16.36 28.22 -1.26
CA TYR A 149 16.26 29.51 -1.95
C TYR A 149 15.33 30.47 -1.20
N TYR A 150 14.17 30.00 -0.78
CA TYR A 150 13.17 30.79 -0.06
C TYR A 150 13.73 31.31 1.27
N ASP A 151 14.23 30.42 2.13
CA ASP A 151 14.70 30.78 3.47
C ASP A 151 15.90 31.74 3.43
N LYS A 152 16.83 31.56 2.48
CA LYS A 152 18.05 32.38 2.40
C LYS A 152 17.83 33.72 1.69
N LEU A 153 16.99 33.76 0.65
CA LEU A 153 16.94 34.91 -0.27
C LEU A 153 15.60 35.64 -0.30
N ILE A 154 14.53 35.05 0.23
CA ILE A 154 13.17 35.59 0.10
C ILE A 154 12.53 35.86 1.46
N ARG A 155 12.56 34.88 2.36
CA ARG A 155 11.86 34.88 3.65
C ARG A 155 12.31 36.05 4.54
N ARG A 156 11.34 36.66 5.21
CA ARG A 156 11.52 37.73 6.22
C ARG A 156 10.80 37.36 7.51
N ALA A 157 11.06 38.11 8.57
CA ALA A 157 10.29 37.98 9.81
C ALA A 157 8.78 38.14 9.53
N GLY A 158 7.97 37.22 10.05
CA GLY A 158 6.52 37.20 9.84
C GLY A 158 6.06 36.55 8.52
N ASP A 159 6.97 36.08 7.66
CA ASP A 159 6.62 35.26 6.50
C ASP A 159 6.40 33.78 6.92
N PRO A 160 5.55 33.02 6.19
CA PRO A 160 5.30 31.61 6.46
C PRO A 160 6.53 30.71 6.22
N SER A 161 6.45 29.45 6.64
CA SER A 161 7.45 28.43 6.27
C SER A 161 7.35 28.09 4.77
N ALA A 162 8.43 27.56 4.19
CA ALA A 162 8.46 27.08 2.80
C ALA A 162 7.37 26.01 2.53
N GLU A 163 7.05 25.18 3.51
CA GLU A 163 6.02 24.12 3.44
C GLU A 163 4.64 24.70 3.11
N THR A 164 4.32 25.91 3.57
CA THR A 164 3.03 26.55 3.28
C THR A 164 2.78 26.68 1.77
N PHE A 165 3.84 26.80 0.97
CA PHE A 165 3.74 26.93 -0.48
C PHE A 165 3.57 25.57 -1.21
N LEU A 166 3.79 24.46 -0.51
CA LEU A 166 3.79 23.09 -1.06
C LEU A 166 2.57 22.27 -0.61
N LEU A 167 1.81 22.76 0.37
CA LEU A 167 0.61 22.10 0.90
C LEU A 167 -0.67 22.50 0.15
N GLY A 168 -1.76 21.77 0.41
CA GLY A 168 -3.10 22.06 -0.12
C GLY A 168 -3.36 21.58 -1.55
N TYR A 169 -2.57 20.61 -2.03
CA TYR A 169 -2.87 19.86 -3.25
C TYR A 169 -3.65 18.60 -2.91
N ASP A 170 -4.38 18.05 -3.89
CA ASP A 170 -4.92 16.71 -3.77
C ASP A 170 -3.87 15.67 -4.13
N SER A 171 -3.72 14.68 -3.27
CA SER A 171 -3.03 13.42 -3.51
C SER A 171 -4.01 12.25 -3.38
N GLU A 172 -3.64 11.07 -3.85
CA GLU A 172 -4.48 9.87 -3.79
C GLU A 172 -4.95 9.55 -2.36
N PRO A 173 -4.10 9.63 -1.31
CA PRO A 173 -4.56 9.45 0.07
C PRO A 173 -5.61 10.49 0.51
N ILE A 174 -5.47 11.76 0.09
CA ILE A 174 -6.46 12.81 0.38
C ILE A 174 -7.77 12.52 -0.37
N ARG A 175 -7.69 12.05 -1.62
CA ARG A 175 -8.87 11.65 -2.41
C ARG A 175 -9.58 10.45 -1.78
N ALA A 176 -8.84 9.49 -1.22
CA ALA A 176 -9.40 8.36 -0.50
C ALA A 176 -10.15 8.81 0.77
N GLU A 177 -9.55 9.69 1.59
CA GLU A 177 -10.19 10.24 2.79
C GLU A 177 -11.46 11.03 2.44
N LYS A 178 -11.40 11.90 1.42
CA LYS A 178 -12.56 12.63 0.90
C LYS A 178 -13.68 11.68 0.48
N SER A 179 -13.35 10.61 -0.24
CA SER A 179 -14.33 9.60 -0.64
C SER A 179 -15.03 8.93 0.55
N LEU A 180 -14.31 8.63 1.65
CA LEU A 180 -14.93 8.09 2.87
C LEU A 180 -15.82 9.11 3.57
N TYR A 181 -15.38 10.38 3.61
CA TYR A 181 -16.17 11.47 4.16
C TYR A 181 -17.46 11.70 3.36
N ASP A 182 -17.38 11.67 2.03
CA ASP A 182 -18.53 11.80 1.13
C ASP A 182 -19.52 10.64 1.30
N LEU A 183 -19.03 9.42 1.48
CA LEU A 183 -19.86 8.26 1.83
C LEU A 183 -20.61 8.47 3.16
N ALA A 184 -19.93 9.00 4.18
CA ALA A 184 -20.56 9.31 5.46
C ALA A 184 -21.56 10.46 5.36
N ALA A 185 -21.26 11.50 4.57
CA ALA A 185 -22.17 12.61 4.31
C ALA A 185 -23.44 12.15 3.61
N TRP A 186 -23.30 11.42 2.51
CA TRP A 186 -24.41 10.81 1.78
C TRP A 186 -25.24 9.87 2.67
N ALA A 187 -24.60 9.04 3.50
CA ALA A 187 -25.30 8.11 4.38
C ALA A 187 -26.11 8.80 5.50
N ARG A 188 -25.83 10.07 5.81
CA ARG A 188 -26.69 10.89 6.69
C ARG A 188 -27.92 11.44 5.98
N GLU A 189 -27.87 11.62 4.66
CA GLU A 189 -28.98 12.12 3.85
C GLU A 189 -30.01 11.03 3.55
N VAL A 190 -29.58 9.76 3.50
CA VAL A 190 -30.47 8.61 3.32
C VAL A 190 -31.11 8.22 4.65
N GLU A 191 -32.43 8.32 4.73
CA GLU A 191 -33.21 7.97 5.92
C GLU A 191 -32.90 6.54 6.40
N GLY A 192 -32.56 6.40 7.67
CA GLY A 192 -32.27 5.11 8.31
C GLY A 192 -30.88 4.50 8.02
N LEU A 193 -30.12 5.01 7.03
CA LEU A 193 -28.85 4.37 6.65
C LEU A 193 -27.73 4.59 7.69
N ALA A 194 -27.52 5.82 8.15
CA ALA A 194 -26.54 6.12 9.20
C ALA A 194 -26.71 5.27 10.47
N PRO A 195 -27.90 5.17 11.10
CA PRO A 195 -28.08 4.29 12.26
C PRO A 195 -27.94 2.81 11.90
N ALA A 196 -28.36 2.38 10.71
CA ALA A 196 -28.17 0.99 10.27
C ALA A 196 -26.68 0.61 10.19
N ILE A 197 -25.83 1.49 9.65
CA ILE A 197 -24.37 1.26 9.60
C ILE A 197 -23.76 1.30 11.01
N LEU A 198 -24.13 2.30 11.82
CA LEU A 198 -23.56 2.49 13.15
C LEU A 198 -23.87 1.34 14.12
N ASN A 199 -25.06 0.74 14.00
CA ASN A 199 -25.51 -0.35 14.87
C ASN A 199 -24.91 -1.71 14.51
N GLN A 200 -24.41 -1.88 13.28
CA GLN A 200 -23.79 -3.14 12.87
C GLN A 200 -22.33 -3.25 13.35
N PRO A 201 -21.87 -4.41 13.84
CA PRO A 201 -20.45 -4.64 14.09
C PRO A 201 -19.61 -4.42 12.81
N THR A 202 -18.43 -3.82 12.93
CA THR A 202 -17.55 -3.54 11.77
C THR A 202 -17.16 -4.83 11.03
N ALA A 203 -16.86 -5.90 11.78
CA ALA A 203 -16.55 -7.21 11.20
C ALA A 203 -17.72 -7.77 10.37
N ALA A 204 -18.96 -7.60 10.82
CA ALA A 204 -20.15 -8.06 10.10
C ALA A 204 -20.34 -7.27 8.79
N LEU A 205 -20.16 -5.94 8.82
CA LEU A 205 -20.19 -5.11 7.61
C LEU A 205 -19.09 -5.50 6.61
N ALA A 206 -17.87 -5.75 7.10
CA ALA A 206 -16.75 -6.17 6.26
C ALA A 206 -16.99 -7.54 5.59
N GLU A 207 -17.54 -8.50 6.34
CA GLU A 207 -17.92 -9.80 5.81
C GLU A 207 -19.06 -9.70 4.78
N SER A 208 -20.11 -8.94 5.10
CA SER A 208 -21.22 -8.62 4.20
C SER A 208 -20.76 -7.97 2.90
N GLN A 209 -19.78 -7.07 2.96
CA GLN A 209 -19.22 -6.44 1.77
C GLN A 209 -18.50 -7.48 0.88
N ARG A 210 -17.74 -8.40 1.47
CA ARG A 210 -17.01 -9.45 0.73
C ARG A 210 -17.93 -10.47 0.05
N ASN A 211 -18.95 -10.93 0.76
CA ASN A 211 -19.86 -11.97 0.26
C ASN A 211 -21.08 -11.41 -0.48
N TRP A 212 -21.19 -10.08 -0.58
CA TRP A 212 -22.28 -9.35 -1.23
C TRP A 212 -23.66 -9.51 -0.58
N LEU A 213 -23.76 -10.09 0.62
CA LEU A 213 -24.99 -10.34 1.36
C LEU A 213 -25.27 -9.26 2.41
N PRO A 214 -26.54 -8.90 2.65
CA PRO A 214 -26.88 -7.91 3.67
C PRO A 214 -26.50 -8.38 5.09
N PRO A 215 -26.01 -7.49 5.96
CA PRO A 215 -25.79 -7.80 7.36
C PRO A 215 -27.09 -8.22 8.05
N ALA A 216 -27.01 -9.17 8.99
CA ALA A 216 -28.18 -9.62 9.73
C ALA A 216 -28.88 -8.45 10.45
N GLY A 217 -30.19 -8.29 10.21
CA GLY A 217 -30.99 -7.21 10.80
C GLY A 217 -30.83 -5.83 10.14
N MET A 218 -30.02 -5.69 9.09
CA MET A 218 -30.04 -4.50 8.23
C MET A 218 -31.10 -4.65 7.15
N ASP A 219 -31.87 -3.58 6.90
CA ASP A 219 -32.82 -3.54 5.79
C ASP A 219 -32.10 -3.82 4.44
N PRO A 220 -32.51 -4.85 3.68
CA PRO A 220 -31.94 -5.14 2.37
C PRO A 220 -31.94 -3.96 1.40
N ALA A 221 -32.94 -3.07 1.46
CA ALA A 221 -33.01 -1.89 0.60
C ALA A 221 -31.92 -0.85 0.93
N LEU A 222 -31.61 -0.66 2.21
CA LEU A 222 -30.48 0.18 2.65
C LEU A 222 -29.15 -0.43 2.22
N TRP A 223 -29.00 -1.75 2.37
CA TRP A 223 -27.80 -2.47 1.94
C TRP A 223 -27.57 -2.36 0.43
N GLN A 224 -28.62 -2.51 -0.39
CA GLN A 224 -28.53 -2.37 -1.85
C GLN A 224 -28.06 -0.97 -2.28
N GLN A 225 -28.36 0.08 -1.51
CA GLN A 225 -27.89 1.43 -1.78
C GLN A 225 -26.43 1.65 -1.34
N TRP A 226 -26.07 1.12 -0.17
CA TRP A 226 -24.74 1.27 0.45
C TRP A 226 -23.66 0.48 -0.30
N ARG A 227 -23.88 -0.83 -0.49
CA ARG A 227 -22.90 -1.78 -1.01
C ARG A 227 -22.19 -1.32 -2.28
N PRO A 228 -22.88 -0.89 -3.37
CA PRO A 228 -22.19 -0.49 -4.60
C PRO A 228 -21.35 0.78 -4.43
N ARG A 229 -21.76 1.72 -3.56
CA ARG A 229 -21.01 2.96 -3.30
C ARG A 229 -19.74 2.68 -2.50
N PHE A 230 -19.85 1.84 -1.49
CA PHE A 230 -18.67 1.42 -0.73
C PHE A 230 -17.74 0.54 -1.59
N GLN A 231 -18.30 -0.32 -2.44
CA GLN A 231 -17.50 -1.09 -3.40
C GLN A 231 -16.73 -0.17 -4.36
N ALA A 232 -17.36 0.88 -4.89
CA ALA A 232 -16.68 1.85 -5.76
C ALA A 232 -15.50 2.55 -5.05
N HIS A 233 -15.58 2.76 -3.74
CA HIS A 233 -14.43 3.23 -2.96
C HIS A 233 -13.33 2.16 -2.90
N LEU A 234 -13.67 0.90 -2.60
CA LEU A 234 -12.69 -0.20 -2.53
C LEU A 234 -12.05 -0.49 -3.89
N ASP A 235 -12.79 -0.42 -4.98
CA ASP A 235 -12.26 -0.63 -6.33
C ASP A 235 -11.23 0.45 -6.71
N ARG A 236 -11.42 1.67 -6.18
CA ARG A 236 -10.54 2.81 -6.47
C ARG A 236 -9.36 2.95 -5.51
N PHE A 237 -9.55 2.66 -4.24
CA PHE A 237 -8.57 2.96 -3.18
C PHE A 237 -8.21 1.75 -2.31
N GLY A 238 -8.89 0.62 -2.50
CA GLY A 238 -8.70 -0.58 -1.68
C GLY A 238 -7.39 -1.31 -1.93
N HIS A 239 -6.56 -0.82 -2.86
CA HIS A 239 -5.21 -1.31 -3.12
C HIS A 239 -4.11 -0.66 -2.26
N ALA A 240 -4.45 0.29 -1.39
CA ALA A 240 -3.47 0.95 -0.54
C ALA A 240 -2.71 -0.07 0.35
N VAL A 241 -1.38 -0.12 0.20
CA VAL A 241 -0.50 -1.06 0.91
C VAL A 241 0.38 -0.35 1.93
N TYR A 242 0.41 -0.89 3.15
CA TYR A 242 1.36 -0.50 4.20
C TYR A 242 2.52 -1.49 4.33
N ASN A 243 2.24 -2.77 4.04
CA ASN A 243 3.21 -3.84 3.99
C ASN A 243 3.08 -4.52 2.61
N LEU A 244 4.19 -4.62 1.87
CA LEU A 244 4.24 -5.22 0.54
C LEU A 244 4.17 -6.75 0.57
N ASP A 245 4.30 -7.39 1.73
CA ASP A 245 4.06 -8.83 1.81
C ASP A 245 2.58 -9.12 1.51
N PHE A 246 2.32 -9.86 0.44
CA PHE A 246 0.96 -10.20 0.04
C PHE A 246 0.20 -11.05 1.06
N ALA A 247 0.83 -11.56 2.13
CA ALA A 247 0.12 -12.19 3.24
C ALA A 247 -0.71 -11.17 4.04
N SER A 248 -0.26 -9.91 4.08
CA SER A 248 -0.98 -8.81 4.72
C SER A 248 -2.20 -8.41 3.86
N PRO A 249 -3.41 -8.32 4.46
CA PRO A 249 -4.60 -7.90 3.72
C PRO A 249 -4.53 -6.44 3.30
N VAL A 250 -4.98 -6.16 2.07
CA VAL A 250 -5.26 -4.80 1.63
C VAL A 250 -6.69 -4.41 2.03
N PRO A 251 -7.04 -3.11 2.04
CA PRO A 251 -8.40 -2.70 2.38
C PRO A 251 -9.51 -3.27 1.48
N ALA A 252 -9.20 -3.65 0.23
CA ALA A 252 -10.13 -4.37 -0.63
C ALA A 252 -10.51 -5.76 -0.09
N ASP A 253 -9.61 -6.43 0.64
CA ASP A 253 -9.87 -7.73 1.28
C ASP A 253 -10.45 -7.55 2.68
N ASP A 254 -9.90 -6.62 3.47
CA ASP A 254 -10.39 -6.30 4.79
C ASP A 254 -10.68 -4.80 4.94
N PRO A 255 -11.93 -4.37 4.66
CA PRO A 255 -12.30 -2.95 4.71
C PRO A 255 -12.58 -2.44 6.12
N SER A 256 -12.29 -3.22 7.18
CA SER A 256 -12.69 -2.88 8.56
C SER A 256 -12.22 -1.50 9.01
N ALA A 257 -10.95 -1.14 8.76
CA ALA A 257 -10.42 0.17 9.14
C ALA A 257 -11.10 1.34 8.39
N LEU A 258 -11.47 1.13 7.12
CA LEU A 258 -12.19 2.12 6.31
C LEU A 258 -13.63 2.29 6.81
N LEU A 259 -14.30 1.19 7.15
CA LEU A 259 -15.63 1.20 7.75
C LEU A 259 -15.64 1.91 9.10
N ASP A 260 -14.63 1.70 9.93
CA ASP A 260 -14.49 2.43 11.20
C ASP A 260 -14.28 3.93 10.98
N THR A 261 -13.56 4.30 9.93
CA THR A 261 -13.40 5.71 9.51
C THR A 261 -14.73 6.31 9.05
N VAL A 262 -15.53 5.60 8.26
CA VAL A 262 -16.89 6.04 7.90
C VAL A 262 -17.75 6.21 9.15
N LYS A 263 -17.74 5.24 10.07
CA LYS A 263 -18.50 5.31 11.33
C LYS A 263 -18.04 6.49 12.19
N PHE A 264 -16.75 6.79 12.21
CA PHE A 264 -16.21 7.96 12.90
C PHE A 264 -16.83 9.25 12.34
N TYR A 265 -16.84 9.43 11.01
CA TYR A 265 -17.51 10.57 10.38
C TYR A 265 -19.04 10.58 10.57
N LEU A 266 -19.70 9.43 10.56
CA LEU A 266 -21.14 9.31 10.83
C LEU A 266 -21.52 9.78 12.23
N ARG A 267 -20.64 9.60 13.22
CA ARG A 267 -20.81 10.13 14.58
C ARG A 267 -20.55 11.64 14.68
N GLY A 268 -20.30 12.32 13.56
CA GLY A 268 -19.91 13.73 13.53
C GLY A 268 -18.50 13.98 14.07
N GLN A 269 -17.65 12.94 14.11
CA GLN A 269 -16.27 13.07 14.55
C GLN A 269 -15.35 13.30 13.35
N GLY A 270 -14.25 14.04 13.56
CA GLY A 270 -13.30 14.39 12.51
C GLY A 270 -13.58 15.73 11.84
N ASN A 271 -12.57 16.22 11.12
CA ASN A 271 -12.67 17.46 10.35
C ASN A 271 -13.01 17.14 8.90
N ASP A 272 -13.79 18.00 8.25
CA ASP A 272 -14.08 17.91 6.82
C ASP A 272 -12.76 17.99 5.99
N PRO A 273 -12.38 16.91 5.28
CA PRO A 273 -11.16 16.89 4.48
C PRO A 273 -11.22 17.83 3.27
N HIS A 274 -12.41 18.14 2.75
CA HIS A 274 -12.58 19.12 1.68
C HIS A 274 -12.31 20.52 2.20
N GLU A 275 -12.90 20.89 3.34
CA GLU A 275 -12.66 22.20 3.94
C GLU A 275 -11.20 22.38 4.35
N ARG A 276 -10.61 21.35 4.96
CA ARG A 276 -9.19 21.35 5.33
C ARG A 276 -8.28 21.56 4.13
N GLN A 277 -8.57 20.88 3.01
CA GLN A 277 -7.82 21.04 1.76
C GLN A 277 -8.03 22.44 1.16
N ARG A 278 -9.29 22.93 1.13
CA ARG A 278 -9.64 24.26 0.60
C ARG A 278 -8.92 25.38 1.35
N LEU A 279 -8.93 25.33 2.68
CA LEU A 279 -8.22 26.29 3.53
C LEU A 279 -6.71 26.26 3.28
N SER A 280 -6.12 25.07 3.14
CA SER A 280 -4.69 24.95 2.82
C SER A 280 -4.36 25.48 1.42
N SER A 281 -5.23 25.25 0.43
CA SER A 281 -5.08 25.76 -0.94
C SER A 281 -5.15 27.29 -0.97
N ALA A 282 -6.17 27.86 -0.33
CA ALA A 282 -6.35 29.31 -0.25
C ALA A 282 -5.17 29.99 0.47
N ARG A 283 -4.69 29.38 1.56
CA ARG A 283 -3.51 29.88 2.28
C ARG A 283 -2.25 29.83 1.40
N ARG A 284 -2.03 28.76 0.64
CA ARG A 284 -0.90 28.66 -0.30
C ARG A 284 -0.95 29.79 -1.35
N GLU A 285 -2.12 30.00 -1.94
CA GLU A 285 -2.32 31.00 -3.01
C GLU A 285 -2.11 32.42 -2.49
N ASP A 286 -2.78 32.80 -1.40
CA ASP A 286 -2.63 34.11 -0.75
C ASP A 286 -1.16 34.41 -0.41
N GLN A 287 -0.47 33.46 0.21
CA GLN A 287 0.93 33.65 0.58
C GLN A 287 1.84 33.73 -0.66
N THR A 288 1.55 32.95 -1.71
CA THR A 288 2.30 33.01 -2.98
C THR A 288 2.15 34.40 -3.62
N GLU A 289 0.92 34.90 -3.71
CA GLU A 289 0.63 36.22 -4.28
C GLU A 289 1.28 37.34 -3.48
N ARG A 290 1.17 37.31 -2.15
CA ARG A 290 1.81 38.29 -1.26
C ARG A 290 3.32 38.35 -1.46
N ILE A 291 4.00 37.21 -1.54
CA ILE A 291 5.45 37.15 -1.76
C ILE A 291 5.80 37.67 -3.17
N LEU A 292 5.07 37.26 -4.20
CA LEU A 292 5.29 37.70 -5.57
C LEU A 292 5.09 39.22 -5.72
N ALA A 293 4.02 39.77 -5.14
CA ALA A 293 3.74 41.20 -5.14
C ALA A 293 4.88 41.97 -4.48
N ARG A 294 5.38 41.49 -3.33
CA ARG A 294 6.54 42.09 -2.65
C ARG A 294 7.80 42.07 -3.52
N LEU A 295 8.10 40.93 -4.16
CA LEU A 295 9.27 40.80 -5.03
C LEU A 295 9.20 41.76 -6.23
N GLY A 296 7.99 42.12 -6.70
CA GLY A 296 7.80 43.09 -7.77
C GLY A 296 8.17 44.54 -7.43
N ARG A 297 8.21 44.91 -6.14
CA ARG A 297 8.37 46.32 -5.68
C ARG A 297 9.79 46.87 -5.78
N THR A 298 10.82 46.01 -5.85
CA THR A 298 12.23 46.44 -5.84
C THR A 298 13.00 45.83 -7.01
N ARG A 299 14.06 46.50 -7.46
CA ARG A 299 14.94 45.99 -8.53
C ARG A 299 15.56 44.64 -8.16
N LEU A 300 16.04 44.50 -6.92
CA LEU A 300 16.60 43.25 -6.38
C LEU A 300 15.54 42.16 -6.20
N GLY A 301 14.30 42.52 -5.82
CA GLY A 301 13.20 41.57 -5.77
C GLY A 301 12.82 41.03 -7.15
N ARG A 302 12.86 41.89 -8.18
CA ARG A 302 12.52 41.51 -9.56
C ARG A 302 13.47 40.46 -10.13
N SER A 303 14.77 40.54 -9.81
CA SER A 303 15.73 39.50 -10.22
C SER A 303 15.54 38.17 -9.46
N ARG A 304 15.02 38.21 -8.23
CA ARG A 304 14.71 37.02 -7.42
C ARG A 304 13.37 36.37 -7.75
N ARG A 305 12.47 37.10 -8.42
CA ARG A 305 11.12 36.62 -8.76
C ARG A 305 11.11 35.44 -9.72
N ALA A 306 11.91 35.49 -10.80
CA ALA A 306 11.91 34.43 -11.80
C ALA A 306 12.45 33.10 -11.25
N PRO A 307 13.58 33.06 -10.52
CA PRO A 307 14.04 31.83 -9.86
C PRO A 307 13.05 31.31 -8.81
N PHE A 308 12.43 32.20 -8.01
CA PHE A 308 11.38 31.81 -7.05
C PHE A 308 10.22 31.08 -7.74
N ILE A 309 9.66 31.66 -8.80
CA ILE A 309 8.56 31.04 -9.55
C ILE A 309 8.97 29.69 -10.14
N ARG A 310 10.19 29.61 -10.71
CA ARG A 310 10.70 28.37 -11.32
C ARG A 310 10.85 27.25 -10.30
N LEU A 311 11.49 27.53 -9.16
CA LEU A 311 11.68 26.55 -8.10
C LEU A 311 10.36 26.16 -7.44
N LEU A 312 9.47 27.12 -7.21
CA LEU A 312 8.16 26.87 -6.64
C LEU A 312 7.33 25.96 -7.55
N ARG A 313 7.23 26.27 -8.84
CA ARG A 313 6.49 25.43 -9.80
C ARG A 313 7.07 24.02 -9.90
N TRP A 314 8.40 23.89 -9.82
CA TRP A 314 9.04 22.59 -9.83
C TRP A 314 8.65 21.78 -8.60
N ALA A 315 8.79 22.35 -7.39
CA ALA A 315 8.41 21.68 -6.15
C ALA A 315 6.91 21.34 -6.08
N GLN A 316 6.04 22.27 -6.48
CA GLN A 316 4.59 22.07 -6.53
C GLN A 316 4.17 20.99 -7.53
N LYS A 317 4.84 20.88 -8.68
CA LYS A 317 4.57 19.82 -9.64
C LYS A 317 5.00 18.46 -9.11
N SER A 318 6.08 18.39 -8.34
CA SER A 318 6.66 17.13 -7.88
C SER A 318 6.02 16.57 -6.61
N ALA A 319 5.53 17.42 -5.70
CA ALA A 319 5.05 16.98 -4.38
C ALA A 319 3.83 16.03 -4.43
N PRO A 320 2.72 16.33 -5.15
CA PRO A 320 1.55 15.44 -5.19
C PRO A 320 1.84 14.13 -5.91
N ILE A 321 2.72 14.17 -6.92
CA ILE A 321 3.05 12.99 -7.73
C ILE A 321 3.77 11.93 -6.89
N ARG A 322 4.58 12.33 -5.91
CA ARG A 322 5.22 11.38 -4.99
C ARG A 322 4.17 10.53 -4.27
N GLU A 323 3.17 11.20 -3.71
CA GLU A 323 2.10 10.53 -2.94
C GLU A 323 1.22 9.67 -3.85
N ASP A 324 0.87 10.18 -5.04
CA ASP A 324 0.09 9.43 -6.04
C ASP A 324 0.85 8.19 -6.53
N ALA A 325 2.15 8.32 -6.78
CA ALA A 325 3.01 7.23 -7.20
C ALA A 325 3.15 6.15 -6.11
N LEU A 326 3.26 6.56 -4.84
CA LEU A 326 3.32 5.62 -3.71
C LEU A 326 1.99 4.90 -3.49
N ALA A 327 0.86 5.59 -3.63
CA ALA A 327 -0.47 4.99 -3.46
C ALA A 327 -0.71 3.85 -4.46
N ASP A 328 -0.22 4.00 -5.68
CA ASP A 328 -0.43 3.03 -6.75
C ASP A 328 0.53 1.83 -6.72
N VAL A 329 1.51 1.79 -5.80
CA VAL A 329 2.40 0.63 -5.64
C VAL A 329 1.62 -0.65 -5.39
N GLY A 330 0.52 -0.57 -4.64
CA GLY A 330 -0.30 -1.72 -4.29
C GLY A 330 -1.32 -2.15 -5.34
N LEU A 331 -1.42 -1.52 -6.52
CA LEU A 331 -2.51 -1.75 -7.49
C LEU A 331 -2.75 -3.24 -7.81
N ALA A 332 -1.70 -4.04 -7.94
CA ALA A 332 -1.82 -5.47 -8.25
C ALA A 332 -2.06 -6.36 -7.02
N TRP A 333 -1.85 -5.87 -5.80
CA TRP A 333 -1.96 -6.68 -4.58
C TRP A 333 -3.34 -7.32 -4.38
N PRO A 334 -4.47 -6.62 -4.58
CA PRO A 334 -5.78 -7.26 -4.51
C PRO A 334 -5.93 -8.45 -5.47
N LEU A 335 -5.38 -8.36 -6.69
CA LEU A 335 -5.47 -9.43 -7.68
C LEU A 335 -4.51 -10.59 -7.36
N ILE A 336 -3.26 -10.28 -6.98
CA ILE A 336 -2.29 -11.27 -6.50
C ILE A 336 -2.88 -12.09 -5.35
N ARG A 337 -3.48 -11.41 -4.36
CA ARG A 337 -4.06 -12.06 -3.20
C ARG A 337 -5.26 -12.92 -3.56
N ARG A 338 -6.15 -12.47 -4.45
CA ARG A 338 -7.25 -13.31 -4.96
C ARG A 338 -6.74 -14.56 -5.66
N MET A 339 -5.72 -14.46 -6.52
CA MET A 339 -5.12 -15.61 -7.19
C MET A 339 -4.46 -16.60 -6.21
N LEU A 340 -3.74 -16.08 -5.21
CA LEU A 340 -3.12 -16.91 -4.18
C LEU A 340 -4.16 -17.59 -3.28
N LEU A 341 -5.23 -16.90 -2.89
CA LEU A 341 -6.30 -17.50 -2.09
C LEU A 341 -7.11 -18.53 -2.88
N GLU A 342 -7.29 -18.33 -4.19
CA GLU A 342 -7.85 -19.35 -5.09
C GLU A 342 -6.95 -20.60 -5.14
N LEU A 343 -5.63 -20.43 -5.32
CA LEU A 343 -4.68 -21.55 -5.19
C LEU A 343 -4.75 -22.22 -3.82
N GLY A 344 -4.88 -21.43 -2.75
CA GLY A 344 -5.07 -21.90 -1.39
C GLY A 344 -6.34 -22.74 -1.22
N GLN A 345 -7.46 -22.33 -1.81
CA GLN A 345 -8.70 -23.12 -1.80
C GLN A 345 -8.50 -24.46 -2.49
N ARG A 346 -7.82 -24.49 -3.65
CA ARG A 346 -7.52 -25.72 -4.37
C ARG A 346 -6.59 -26.64 -3.59
N LEU A 347 -5.60 -26.08 -2.87
CA LEU A 347 -4.73 -26.84 -1.96
C LEU A 347 -5.50 -27.45 -0.79
N VAL A 348 -6.50 -26.75 -0.24
CA VAL A 348 -7.40 -27.29 0.79
C VAL A 348 -8.20 -28.46 0.22
N TYR A 349 -8.77 -28.31 -0.99
CA TYR A 349 -9.48 -29.41 -1.65
C TYR A 349 -8.56 -30.60 -1.93
N SER A 350 -7.30 -30.38 -2.31
CA SER A 350 -6.34 -31.47 -2.47
C SER A 350 -5.80 -32.03 -1.13
N GLY A 351 -6.26 -31.54 0.02
CA GLY A 351 -5.84 -32.00 1.35
C GLY A 351 -4.39 -31.65 1.70
N VAL A 352 -3.80 -30.66 1.02
CA VAL A 352 -2.39 -30.26 1.19
C VAL A 352 -2.23 -29.27 2.34
N VAL A 353 -3.18 -28.35 2.51
CA VAL A 353 -3.19 -27.34 3.59
C VAL A 353 -4.54 -27.30 4.30
N ALA A 354 -4.58 -26.74 5.51
CA ALA A 354 -5.80 -26.72 6.33
C ALA A 354 -6.74 -25.55 6.01
N ARG A 355 -6.18 -24.39 5.63
CA ARG A 355 -6.94 -23.18 5.30
C ARG A 355 -6.40 -22.53 4.04
N PRO A 356 -7.23 -21.84 3.23
CA PRO A 356 -6.76 -21.20 2.00
C PRO A 356 -5.61 -20.21 2.22
N ALA A 357 -5.64 -19.46 3.32
CA ALA A 357 -4.58 -18.52 3.66
C ALA A 357 -3.22 -19.20 3.86
N ASP A 358 -3.17 -20.47 4.29
CA ASP A 358 -1.92 -21.19 4.57
C ASP A 358 -0.99 -21.26 3.33
N VAL A 359 -1.51 -20.99 2.12
CA VAL A 359 -0.74 -20.79 0.88
C VAL A 359 0.41 -19.78 1.01
N PHE A 360 0.24 -18.70 1.79
CA PHE A 360 1.28 -17.68 1.95
C PHE A 360 2.51 -18.20 2.71
N TRP A 361 2.35 -19.31 3.44
CA TRP A 361 3.40 -19.93 4.24
C TRP A 361 4.11 -21.09 3.55
N LEU A 362 3.74 -21.41 2.31
CA LEU A 362 4.46 -22.37 1.48
C LEU A 362 5.71 -21.74 0.87
N ARG A 363 6.73 -22.56 0.61
CA ARG A 363 7.85 -22.19 -0.26
C ARG A 363 7.41 -22.13 -1.71
N GLN A 364 8.10 -21.34 -2.52
CA GLN A 364 7.83 -21.27 -3.96
C GLN A 364 7.91 -22.66 -4.61
N GLN A 365 8.89 -23.48 -4.21
CA GLN A 365 9.08 -24.82 -4.76
C GLN A 365 7.93 -25.76 -4.36
N GLU A 366 7.46 -25.68 -3.12
CA GLU A 366 6.32 -26.48 -2.65
C GLU A 366 5.04 -26.13 -3.42
N LEU A 367 4.76 -24.84 -3.60
CA LEU A 367 3.62 -24.39 -4.39
C LEU A 367 3.73 -24.79 -5.86
N GLN A 368 4.94 -24.66 -6.44
CA GLN A 368 5.21 -25.07 -7.83
C GLN A 368 4.94 -26.57 -8.02
N SER A 369 5.49 -27.43 -7.16
CA SER A 369 5.27 -28.88 -7.26
C SER A 369 3.81 -29.27 -7.06
N ALA A 370 3.09 -28.61 -6.16
CA ALA A 370 1.67 -28.88 -5.95
C ALA A 370 0.83 -28.53 -7.19
N VAL A 371 1.18 -27.42 -7.85
CA VAL A 371 0.54 -26.97 -9.09
C VAL A 371 0.86 -27.91 -10.26
N GLU A 372 2.12 -28.32 -10.44
CA GLU A 372 2.56 -29.24 -11.50
C GLU A 372 1.97 -30.64 -11.36
N PHE A 373 1.74 -31.10 -10.12
CA PHE A 373 1.08 -32.39 -9.87
C PHE A 373 -0.40 -32.39 -10.28
N GLY A 374 -1.02 -31.21 -10.38
CA GLY A 374 -2.44 -31.04 -10.70
C GLY A 374 -3.27 -30.83 -9.44
N LEU A 375 -3.60 -29.57 -9.16
CA LEU A 375 -4.57 -29.22 -8.11
C LEU A 375 -6.00 -29.46 -8.60
N ALA A 376 -6.88 -29.83 -7.66
CA ALA A 376 -8.30 -29.99 -7.96
C ALA A 376 -8.88 -28.71 -8.58
N ALA A 377 -9.72 -28.85 -9.60
CA ALA A 377 -10.52 -27.74 -10.12
C ALA A 377 -11.50 -27.26 -9.03
N PRO A 378 -11.85 -25.96 -9.00
CA PRO A 378 -12.85 -25.45 -8.07
C PRO A 378 -14.17 -26.19 -8.28
N GLN A 379 -14.70 -26.83 -7.22
CA GLN A 379 -16.05 -27.38 -7.27
C GLN A 379 -17.07 -26.25 -7.07
N PRO A 380 -18.23 -26.30 -7.77
CA PRO A 380 -19.31 -25.36 -7.51
C PRO A 380 -19.78 -25.46 -6.05
N PRO A 381 -20.22 -24.36 -5.43
CA PRO A 381 -20.67 -24.38 -4.04
C PRO A 381 -21.87 -25.33 -3.88
N GLY A 382 -21.66 -26.48 -3.22
CA GLY A 382 -22.73 -27.44 -2.89
C GLY A 382 -22.39 -28.93 -3.03
N SER A 383 -21.22 -29.32 -3.54
CA SER A 383 -20.82 -30.73 -3.63
C SER A 383 -20.15 -31.21 -2.35
N THR A 384 -20.81 -32.13 -1.64
CA THR A 384 -20.37 -32.78 -0.40
C THR A 384 -19.60 -34.08 -0.66
N GLU A 385 -18.80 -34.15 -1.73
CA GLU A 385 -17.98 -35.33 -1.98
C GLU A 385 -16.55 -35.07 -1.51
N PRO A 386 -16.05 -35.80 -0.48
CA PRO A 386 -14.69 -35.61 -0.01
C PRO A 386 -13.70 -36.05 -1.11
N PRO A 387 -12.73 -35.20 -1.48
CA PRO A 387 -11.73 -35.56 -2.48
C PRO A 387 -10.85 -36.71 -1.99
N ALA A 388 -10.33 -37.50 -2.94
CA ALA A 388 -9.44 -38.62 -2.67
C ALA A 388 -8.19 -38.13 -1.89
N PRO A 389 -7.76 -38.85 -0.83
CA PRO A 389 -6.65 -38.40 0.01
C PRO A 389 -5.32 -38.37 -0.75
N TRP A 390 -4.55 -37.31 -0.50
CA TRP A 390 -3.19 -37.11 -0.99
C TRP A 390 -2.26 -38.27 -0.55
N PRO A 391 -1.40 -38.81 -1.43
CA PRO A 391 -0.66 -40.05 -1.18
C PRO A 391 0.43 -39.98 -0.11
N TRP A 392 0.63 -38.83 0.55
CA TRP A 392 1.65 -38.64 1.59
C TRP A 392 1.09 -38.46 3.01
N GLN A 393 -0.17 -38.84 3.27
CA GLN A 393 -0.64 -38.96 4.64
C GLN A 393 0.12 -40.06 5.38
N LEU A 394 1.09 -39.66 6.22
CA LEU A 394 1.84 -40.55 7.09
C LEU A 394 0.88 -41.40 7.94
N PRO A 395 0.98 -42.74 7.91
CA PRO A 395 0.12 -43.59 8.72
C PRO A 395 0.55 -43.45 10.20
N GLY A 396 -0.27 -42.81 11.03
CA GLY A 396 -0.10 -42.93 12.49
C GLY A 396 -0.37 -41.73 13.40
N ARG A 397 -1.19 -40.74 13.02
CA ARG A 397 -1.78 -39.83 14.03
C ARG A 397 -3.29 -39.80 13.93
N ARG A 398 -3.94 -40.67 14.72
CA ARG A 398 -5.33 -40.44 15.11
C ARG A 398 -5.38 -39.11 15.87
N ALA A 399 -6.17 -38.16 15.39
CA ALA A 399 -6.58 -37.01 16.19
C ALA A 399 -7.24 -37.54 17.48
N PRO A 400 -6.87 -37.06 18.67
CA PRO A 400 -7.60 -37.41 19.87
C PRO A 400 -9.02 -36.85 19.75
N SER A 401 -9.99 -37.77 19.76
CA SER A 401 -11.41 -37.46 19.89
C SER A 401 -11.62 -36.57 21.13
N ALA A 402 -12.13 -35.37 20.92
CA ALA A 402 -12.51 -34.45 22.00
C ALA A 402 -13.57 -35.13 22.90
N PRO A 403 -13.37 -35.22 24.22
CA PRO A 403 -14.43 -35.66 25.11
C PRO A 403 -15.47 -34.53 25.27
N THR A 404 -16.71 -34.85 24.92
CA THR A 404 -17.90 -34.14 25.37
C THR A 404 -18.04 -34.26 26.88
N SER A 405 -18.04 -33.14 27.61
CA SER A 405 -18.92 -32.96 28.77
C SER A 405 -18.92 -31.52 29.27
N SER A 406 -20.14 -30.99 29.37
CA SER A 406 -20.55 -29.95 30.29
C SER A 406 -20.02 -30.19 31.70
N THR A 407 -19.56 -29.16 32.41
CA THR A 407 -20.00 -28.72 33.76
C THR A 407 -19.23 -27.46 34.18
N SER A 408 -19.88 -26.69 35.03
CA SER A 408 -19.72 -25.32 35.50
C SER A 408 -18.45 -24.92 36.27
N ALA A 409 -18.14 -23.63 36.14
CA ALA A 409 -17.68 -22.64 37.14
C ALA A 409 -16.53 -22.99 38.12
N ARG A 410 -15.46 -22.17 38.10
CA ARG A 410 -15.10 -21.28 39.23
C ARG A 410 -13.99 -20.27 38.88
N CYS A 411 -14.15 -19.10 39.49
CA CYS A 411 -13.33 -17.90 39.46
C CYS A 411 -11.92 -18.10 40.06
N PHE A 412 -10.93 -17.37 39.55
CA PHE A 412 -9.76 -16.77 40.24
C PHE A 412 -8.99 -16.00 39.14
N GLY A 413 -8.50 -14.77 39.22
CA GLY A 413 -8.38 -13.77 40.27
C GLY A 413 -7.40 -12.74 39.71
N VAL A 414 -7.86 -11.50 39.51
CA VAL A 414 -7.11 -10.39 38.91
C VAL A 414 -6.02 -9.91 39.89
N ALA A 415 -4.77 -9.79 39.44
CA ALA A 415 -3.70 -9.14 40.18
C ALA A 415 -3.20 -7.88 39.45
N ARG A 416 -3.49 -6.71 40.04
CA ARG A 416 -2.93 -5.39 39.67
C ARG A 416 -1.48 -5.23 40.17
N PRO A 417 -0.60 -4.50 39.47
CA PRO A 417 0.70 -4.12 40.02
C PRO A 417 0.63 -2.91 40.97
N ARG A 418 1.43 -2.99 42.04
CA ARG A 418 1.56 -2.03 43.16
C ARG A 418 2.33 -0.76 42.76
N ARG A 419 1.89 0.41 43.27
CA ARG A 419 2.69 1.66 43.35
C ARG A 419 3.73 1.57 44.48
N PRO A 420 4.93 2.18 44.35
CA PRO A 420 5.84 2.37 45.48
C PRO A 420 5.52 3.67 46.26
N ARG A 421 5.64 3.57 47.59
CA ARG A 421 5.50 4.66 48.57
C ARG A 421 6.78 5.51 48.64
N ARG A 422 6.54 6.79 48.98
CA ARG A 422 7.48 7.88 49.27
C ARG A 422 8.44 7.56 50.43
N ASN A 423 9.68 8.03 50.33
CA ASN A 423 10.50 8.38 51.50
C ASN A 423 10.63 9.90 51.60
N CYS A 424 10.27 10.41 52.77
CA CYS A 424 10.41 11.80 53.20
C CYS A 424 11.78 11.97 53.89
N CYS A 425 12.55 12.98 53.49
CA CYS A 425 13.49 13.66 54.38
C CYS A 425 13.24 15.18 54.30
N ARG A 426 13.15 15.78 55.48
CA ARG A 426 12.75 17.16 55.79
C ARG A 426 13.93 18.15 55.71
N ARG A 427 13.72 19.28 55.02
CA ARG A 427 13.90 20.72 55.43
C ARG A 427 15.30 21.23 55.86
N PRO A 428 15.54 22.57 55.97
CA PRO A 428 14.60 23.71 55.93
C PRO A 428 14.95 24.91 55.02
N VAL A 429 13.96 25.80 55.00
CA VAL A 429 13.82 27.17 54.47
C VAL A 429 14.93 28.12 54.95
N GLY A 430 15.37 28.97 54.00
CA GLY A 430 15.95 30.30 54.17
C GLY A 430 15.62 31.10 52.93
#